data_AF-A0A9D7ENN7-F1
#
_entry.id   AF-A0A9D7ENN7-F1
#
_cell.length_a   1.000
_cell.length_b   1.000
_cell.length_c   1.000
_cell.angle_alpha   90.00
_cell.angle_beta   90.00
_cell.angle_gamma   90.00
#
_symmetry.space_group_name_H-M   'P 1'
#
loop_
_entity.id
_entity.type
_entity.pdbx_description
1 polymer ?
#
loop_
_entity_poly.entity_id
_entity_poly.type
_entity_poly.pdbx_seq_one_letter_code
_entity_poly.pdbx_strand_id
1 'polypeptide(L)'
;MKNLLQNPVYNALLTGDRHFNVGSDKVKYFNEEVSPFVGFDENNVNGFAELHAALPVGRRILYATTDTITPPKGWQVQHEIKGLQFVYERGNDIEEDFRNVIPLNETHIDQMISLTAVTKPGPFGKEQLILDITMEFLRMKSW
;
A
#
# COMPACT_ATOMS: atom_id res chain seq x y z
N MET A 1 -9.62 11.73 -18.95
CA MET A 1 -9.78 11.52 -17.50
C MET A 1 -8.45 11.02 -16.96
N LYS A 2 -7.96 11.59 -15.86
CA LYS A 2 -6.77 11.06 -15.20
C LYS A 2 -7.14 9.68 -14.63
N ASN A 3 -6.40 8.64 -15.00
CA ASN A 3 -6.68 7.29 -14.54
C ASN A 3 -6.36 7.20 -13.05
N LEU A 4 -7.36 6.91 -12.21
CA LEU A 4 -7.23 6.81 -10.75
C LEU A 4 -6.14 5.81 -10.32
N LEU A 5 -5.89 4.81 -11.16
CA LEU A 5 -4.93 3.75 -10.91
C LEU A 5 -3.46 4.16 -11.11
N GLN A 6 -3.19 5.37 -11.62
CA GLN A 6 -1.81 5.92 -11.69
C GLN A 6 -1.29 6.31 -10.31
N ASN A 7 -2.19 6.70 -9.40
CA ASN A 7 -1.88 6.99 -8.00
C ASN A 7 -2.91 6.31 -7.10
N PRO A 8 -2.88 4.96 -7.05
CA PRO A 8 -3.98 4.19 -6.49
C PRO A 8 -4.10 4.38 -4.98
N VAL A 9 -2.98 4.49 -4.27
CA VAL A 9 -2.96 4.68 -2.81
C VAL A 9 -3.60 6.00 -2.41
N TYR A 10 -3.20 7.11 -3.06
CA TYR A 10 -3.77 8.42 -2.77
C TYR A 10 -5.27 8.46 -3.05
N ASN A 11 -5.68 7.96 -4.21
CA ASN A 11 -7.09 7.98 -4.62
C ASN A 11 -7.97 7.08 -3.75
N ALA A 12 -7.47 5.91 -3.33
CA ALA A 12 -8.18 5.01 -2.41
C ALA A 12 -8.39 5.68 -1.04
N LEU A 13 -7.32 6.21 -0.44
CA LEU A 13 -7.37 6.91 0.85
C LEU A 13 -8.12 8.25 0.81
N LEU A 14 -8.35 8.80 -0.38
CA LEU A 14 -9.21 9.97 -0.58
C LEU A 14 -10.70 9.58 -0.67
N THR A 15 -11.01 8.34 -1.09
CA THR A 15 -12.37 7.89 -1.45
C THR A 15 -12.81 6.68 -0.63
N GLY A 16 -12.82 5.48 -1.21
CA GLY A 16 -13.35 4.25 -0.59
C GLY A 16 -12.69 3.91 0.74
N ASP A 17 -11.38 4.12 0.84
CA ASP A 17 -10.57 3.81 2.03
C ASP A 17 -10.33 5.04 2.90
N ARG A 18 -11.13 6.10 2.74
CA ARG A 18 -10.97 7.35 3.52
C ARG A 18 -10.95 7.13 5.03
N HIS A 19 -11.69 6.14 5.52
CA HIS A 19 -11.75 5.81 6.93
C HIS A 19 -10.44 5.21 7.49
N PHE A 20 -9.55 4.71 6.62
CA PHE A 20 -8.21 4.25 6.99
C PHE A 20 -7.14 5.35 6.93
N ASN A 21 -7.45 6.51 6.34
CA ASN A 21 -6.49 7.60 6.24
C ASN A 21 -6.26 8.27 7.61
N VAL A 22 -5.06 8.14 8.13
CA VAL A 22 -4.59 8.86 9.34
C VAL A 22 -3.71 10.07 9.00
N GLY A 23 -3.54 10.36 7.71
CA GLY A 23 -2.83 11.54 7.21
C GLY A 23 -3.66 12.81 7.15
N SER A 24 -3.04 13.88 6.67
CA SER A 24 -3.65 15.21 6.54
C SER A 24 -4.37 15.40 5.20
N ASP A 25 -4.83 16.61 4.92
CA ASP A 25 -5.39 16.96 3.61
C ASP A 25 -4.37 16.89 2.47
N LYS A 26 -3.08 17.07 2.77
CA LYS A 26 -2.02 17.17 1.77
C LYS A 26 -1.33 15.85 1.46
N VAL A 27 -1.25 14.97 2.46
CA VAL A 27 -0.62 13.66 2.39
C VAL A 27 -1.51 12.63 3.07
N LYS A 28 -1.69 11.49 2.43
CA LYS A 28 -2.53 10.38 2.87
C LYS A 28 -1.66 9.19 3.23
N TYR A 29 -1.95 8.55 4.34
CA TYR A 29 -1.25 7.33 4.75
C TYR A 29 -2.10 6.51 5.71
N PHE A 30 -1.86 5.20 5.72
CA PHE A 30 -2.44 4.27 6.67
C PHE A 30 -1.72 4.35 8.03
N ASN A 31 -2.39 3.87 9.09
CA ASN A 31 -1.69 3.50 10.32
C ASN A 31 -0.65 2.41 9.97
N GLU A 32 0.51 2.44 10.62
CA GLU A 32 1.58 1.51 10.34
C GLU A 32 1.31 0.04 10.58
N GLU A 33 0.46 -0.23 11.56
CA GLU A 33 -0.04 -1.56 11.89
C GLU A 33 -0.93 -2.10 10.75
N VAL A 34 -1.63 -1.21 10.05
CA VAL A 34 -2.52 -1.55 8.94
C VAL A 34 -1.80 -1.58 7.60
N SER A 35 -0.97 -0.60 7.28
CA SER A 35 -0.24 -0.59 6.00
C SER A 35 0.91 0.40 5.95
N PRO A 36 2.00 0.08 5.25
CA PRO A 36 3.05 1.05 4.94
C PRO A 36 2.70 1.99 3.79
N PHE A 37 1.58 1.81 3.09
CA PHE A 37 1.24 2.63 1.92
C PHE A 37 0.97 4.10 2.27
N VAL A 38 1.52 4.98 1.45
CA VAL A 38 1.32 6.43 1.52
C VAL A 38 1.11 7.01 0.12
N GLY A 39 0.46 8.17 0.02
CA GLY A 39 0.23 8.85 -1.24
C GLY A 39 -0.13 10.32 -1.05
N PHE A 40 0.08 11.12 -2.07
CA PHE A 40 -0.31 12.53 -2.14
C PHE A 40 -0.60 12.90 -3.59
N ASP A 41 -1.24 14.05 -3.82
CA ASP A 41 -1.53 14.53 -5.17
C ASP A 41 -0.22 14.67 -5.97
N GLU A 42 -0.21 14.22 -7.22
CA GLU A 42 1.00 14.26 -8.08
C GLU A 42 1.52 15.68 -8.31
N ASN A 43 0.67 16.71 -8.22
CA ASN A 43 1.11 18.09 -8.33
C ASN A 43 1.70 18.64 -7.01
N ASN A 44 1.60 17.88 -5.91
CA ASN A 44 2.19 18.26 -4.63
C ASN A 44 3.69 17.95 -4.61
N VAL A 45 4.49 18.90 -5.10
CA VAL A 45 5.96 18.83 -5.10
C VAL A 45 6.58 18.73 -3.70
N ASN A 46 5.82 19.05 -2.65
CA ASN A 46 6.28 19.00 -1.25
C ASN A 46 5.86 17.72 -0.53
N GLY A 47 5.16 16.79 -1.18
CA GLY A 47 4.54 15.64 -0.52
C GLY A 47 5.50 14.80 0.32
N PHE A 48 6.71 14.53 -0.17
CA PHE A 48 7.73 13.81 0.61
C PHE A 48 8.26 14.59 1.82
N ALA A 49 8.38 15.91 1.72
CA ALA A 49 8.78 16.75 2.85
C ALA A 49 7.68 16.81 3.91
N GLU A 50 6.42 16.85 3.48
CA GLU A 50 5.26 16.83 4.36
C GLU A 50 5.11 15.47 5.07
N LEU A 51 5.32 14.36 4.35
CA LEU A 51 5.40 13.02 4.97
C LEU A 51 6.55 12.93 5.97
N HIS A 52 7.74 13.47 5.65
CA HIS A 52 8.89 13.44 6.55
C HIS A 52 8.64 14.22 7.84
N ALA A 53 7.88 15.32 7.76
CA ALA A 53 7.51 16.11 8.93
C ALA A 53 6.38 15.45 9.76
N ALA A 54 5.47 14.71 9.11
CA ALA A 54 4.32 14.09 9.75
C ALA A 54 4.63 12.74 10.41
N LEU A 55 5.60 12.00 9.89
CA LEU A 55 5.88 10.62 10.31
C LEU A 55 7.03 10.56 11.33
N PRO A 56 6.99 9.61 12.28
CA PRO A 56 8.07 9.44 13.24
C PRO A 56 9.36 8.99 12.56
N VAL A 57 10.50 9.36 13.14
CA VAL A 57 11.82 8.97 12.63
C VAL A 57 11.93 7.44 12.57
N GLY A 58 12.41 6.93 11.43
CA GLY A 58 12.60 5.49 11.20
C GLY A 58 11.38 4.79 10.60
N ARG A 59 10.24 5.49 10.47
CA ARG A 59 9.05 4.98 9.78
C ARG A 59 9.40 4.50 8.36
N ARG A 60 8.88 3.33 8.01
CA ARG A 60 8.98 2.74 6.67
C ARG A 60 7.71 3.00 5.88
N ILE A 61 7.85 3.39 4.62
CA ILE A 61 6.72 3.70 3.74
C ILE A 61 6.82 2.94 2.42
N LEU A 62 5.67 2.76 1.78
CA LEU A 62 5.50 2.33 0.40
C LEU A 62 4.84 3.44 -0.38
N TYR A 63 5.48 3.85 -1.48
CA TYR A 63 4.94 4.84 -2.38
C TYR A 63 4.84 4.23 -3.77
N ALA A 64 3.60 4.04 -4.24
CA ALA A 64 3.31 3.47 -5.54
C ALA A 64 3.20 4.60 -6.59
N THR A 65 4.00 4.52 -7.65
CA THR A 65 4.01 5.51 -8.73
C THR A 65 4.43 4.86 -10.04
N THR A 66 4.01 5.47 -11.15
CA THR A 66 4.48 5.11 -12.50
C THR A 66 5.81 5.76 -12.87
N ASP A 67 6.20 6.80 -12.13
CA ASP A 67 7.39 7.59 -12.42
C ASP A 67 8.61 7.09 -11.62
N THR A 68 9.80 7.28 -12.19
CA THR A 68 11.03 7.11 -11.42
C THR A 68 11.18 8.25 -10.42
N ILE A 69 11.54 7.90 -9.18
CA ILE A 69 11.72 8.88 -8.11
C ILE A 69 13.20 9.08 -7.87
N THR A 70 13.66 10.33 -8.00
CA THR A 70 14.95 10.72 -7.42
C THR A 70 14.82 10.68 -5.90
N PRO A 71 15.75 10.02 -5.16
CA PRO A 71 15.68 9.90 -3.71
C PRO A 71 15.33 11.25 -3.03
N PRO A 72 14.14 11.36 -2.40
CA PRO A 72 13.73 12.62 -1.82
C PRO A 72 14.62 13.00 -0.63
N LYS A 73 14.83 14.30 -0.41
CA LYS A 73 15.63 14.77 0.73
C LYS A 73 15.05 14.23 2.05
N GLY A 74 15.92 13.70 2.92
CA GLY A 74 15.53 13.09 4.20
C GLY A 74 15.06 11.64 4.10
N TRP A 75 14.88 11.12 2.88
CA TRP A 75 14.49 9.74 2.63
C TRP A 75 15.65 8.94 2.04
N GLN A 76 15.70 7.64 2.35
CA GLN A 76 16.58 6.69 1.68
C GLN A 76 15.73 5.67 0.94
N VAL A 77 16.00 5.51 -0.35
CA VAL A 77 15.44 4.43 -1.14
C VAL A 77 16.08 3.10 -0.69
N GLN A 78 15.28 2.14 -0.21
CA GLN A 78 15.76 0.81 0.18
C GLN A 78 15.59 -0.19 -0.96
N HIS A 79 14.42 -0.15 -1.61
CA HIS A 79 14.02 -1.07 -2.67
C HIS A 79 13.26 -0.31 -3.75
N GLU A 80 13.39 -0.78 -4.99
CA GLU A 80 12.59 -0.35 -6.14
C GLU A 80 12.08 -1.62 -6.84
N ILE A 81 10.76 -1.84 -6.80
CA ILE A 81 10.09 -2.89 -7.57
C ILE A 81 9.52 -2.30 -8.84
N LYS A 82 9.73 -3.02 -9.93
CA LYS A 82 8.97 -2.81 -11.16
C LYS A 82 7.75 -3.72 -11.14
N GLY A 83 6.58 -3.11 -10.95
CA GLY A 83 5.29 -3.80 -11.03
C GLY A 83 4.64 -3.62 -12.40
N LEU A 84 3.83 -4.58 -12.80
CA LEU A 84 2.88 -4.44 -13.91
C LEU A 84 1.48 -4.34 -13.33
N GLN A 85 0.76 -3.27 -13.68
CA GLN A 85 -0.64 -3.09 -13.31
C GLN A 85 -1.52 -3.66 -14.42
N PHE A 86 -2.34 -4.65 -14.07
CA PHE A 86 -3.33 -5.24 -14.95
C PHE A 86 -4.72 -4.79 -14.53
N VAL A 87 -5.59 -4.50 -15.50
CA VAL A 87 -7.00 -4.16 -15.27
C VAL A 87 -7.84 -5.21 -15.95
N TYR A 88 -8.66 -5.89 -15.16
CA TYR A 88 -9.72 -6.76 -15.68
C TYR A 88 -11.01 -5.96 -15.79
N GLU A 89 -11.26 -5.36 -16.96
CA GLU A 89 -12.44 -4.50 -17.18
C GLU A 89 -13.72 -5.32 -17.34
N ARG A 90 -13.63 -6.44 -18.05
CA ARG A 90 -14.71 -7.40 -18.29
C ARG A 90 -14.13 -8.63 -18.99
N GLY A 91 -14.54 -9.83 -18.59
CA GLY A 91 -14.28 -11.05 -19.35
C GLY A 91 -15.55 -11.86 -19.53
N ASN A 92 -15.44 -12.97 -20.27
CA ASN A 92 -16.50 -13.96 -20.35
C ASN A 92 -16.74 -14.55 -18.97
N ASP A 93 -17.98 -14.95 -18.68
CA ASP A 93 -18.31 -15.62 -17.42
C ASP A 93 -17.38 -16.82 -17.24
N ILE A 94 -16.60 -16.77 -16.16
CA ILE A 94 -15.71 -17.86 -15.79
C ILE A 94 -16.61 -18.92 -15.12
N GLU A 95 -16.80 -20.07 -15.76
CA GLU A 95 -17.41 -21.24 -15.12
C GLU A 95 -16.41 -21.85 -14.12
N GLU A 96 -16.20 -21.18 -12.99
CA GLU A 96 -15.35 -21.67 -11.90
C GLU A 96 -16.18 -22.21 -10.73
N ASP A 97 -15.75 -23.35 -10.21
CA ASP A 97 -16.37 -24.00 -9.07
C ASP A 97 -15.78 -23.45 -7.76
N PHE A 98 -16.39 -22.39 -7.25
CA PHE A 98 -16.03 -21.78 -5.97
C PHE A 98 -16.70 -22.42 -4.74
N ARG A 99 -17.35 -23.59 -4.88
CA ARG A 99 -18.13 -24.21 -3.78
C ARG A 99 -17.31 -24.52 -2.53
N ASN A 100 -15.99 -24.68 -2.67
CA ASN A 100 -15.07 -24.97 -1.57
C ASN A 100 -14.36 -23.72 -1.02
N VAL A 101 -14.62 -22.53 -1.56
CA VAL A 101 -14.06 -21.27 -1.05
C VAL A 101 -14.93 -20.79 0.10
N ILE A 102 -14.32 -20.65 1.29
CA ILE A 102 -15.01 -20.16 2.48
C ILE A 102 -14.47 -18.78 2.88
N PRO A 103 -15.31 -17.88 3.40
CA PRO A 103 -14.84 -16.62 3.97
C PRO A 103 -13.92 -16.86 5.18
N LEU A 104 -12.77 -16.18 5.18
CA LEU A 104 -11.87 -16.16 6.33
C LEU A 104 -12.45 -15.27 7.44
N ASN A 105 -12.05 -15.57 8.68
CA ASN A 105 -12.49 -14.87 9.87
C ASN A 105 -11.41 -14.98 10.97
N GLU A 106 -11.68 -14.42 12.15
CA GLU A 106 -10.72 -14.36 13.26
C GLU A 106 -10.13 -15.72 13.69
N THR A 107 -10.87 -16.83 13.54
CA THR A 107 -10.35 -18.16 13.88
C THR A 107 -9.26 -18.65 12.92
N HIS A 108 -9.12 -18.00 11.75
CA HIS A 108 -8.13 -18.35 10.73
C HIS A 108 -6.84 -17.53 10.83
N ILE A 109 -6.75 -16.54 11.74
CA ILE A 109 -5.62 -15.60 11.83
C ILE A 109 -4.28 -16.33 11.93
N ASP A 110 -4.16 -17.30 12.84
CA ASP A 110 -2.90 -18.03 13.06
C ASP A 110 -2.48 -18.83 11.82
N GLN A 111 -3.45 -19.36 11.06
CA GLN A 111 -3.20 -20.06 9.79
C GLN A 111 -2.75 -19.09 8.70
N MET A 112 -3.37 -17.91 8.60
CA MET A 112 -2.99 -16.86 7.66
C MET A 112 -1.56 -16.37 7.93
N ILE A 113 -1.22 -16.13 9.20
CA ILE A 113 0.15 -15.76 9.61
C ILE A 113 1.14 -16.88 9.29
N SER A 114 0.78 -18.13 9.57
CA SER A 114 1.66 -19.28 9.25
C SER A 114 1.92 -19.40 7.75
N LEU A 115 0.91 -19.11 6.91
CA LEU A 115 1.05 -19.11 5.46
C LEU A 115 2.02 -18.03 4.96
N THR A 116 2.06 -16.87 5.61
CA THR A 116 2.96 -15.78 5.19
C THR A 116 4.43 -16.10 5.43
N ALA A 117 4.72 -16.94 6.43
CA ALA A 117 6.08 -17.42 6.69
C ALA A 117 6.63 -18.32 5.57
N VAL A 118 5.76 -18.98 4.82
CA VAL A 118 6.12 -19.92 3.74
C VAL A 118 5.81 -19.38 2.33
N THR A 119 5.26 -18.17 2.24
CA THR A 119 4.93 -17.50 0.98
C THR A 119 5.48 -16.07 0.96
N LYS A 120 5.17 -15.30 -0.10
CA LYS A 120 5.57 -13.89 -0.22
C LYS A 120 4.36 -13.03 -0.62
N PRO A 121 3.36 -12.86 0.27
CA PRO A 121 2.12 -12.18 -0.06
C PRO A 121 2.27 -10.65 -0.16
N GLY A 122 3.47 -10.12 0.12
CA GLY A 122 3.71 -8.69 0.28
C GLY A 122 3.60 -8.24 1.74
N PRO A 123 3.30 -6.96 2.01
CA PRO A 123 3.15 -6.44 3.36
C PRO A 123 2.04 -7.22 4.07
N PHE A 124 2.43 -8.01 5.06
CA PHE A 124 1.49 -8.81 5.84
C PHE A 124 1.91 -8.84 7.31
N GLY A 125 1.27 -7.99 8.10
CA GLY A 125 1.36 -7.83 9.54
C GLY A 125 0.11 -8.36 10.24
N LYS A 126 0.08 -8.27 11.56
CA LYS A 126 -0.97 -8.89 12.36
C LYS A 126 -2.32 -8.17 12.24
N GLU A 127 -2.35 -6.84 12.11
CA GLU A 127 -3.59 -6.08 11.83
C GLU A 127 -3.97 -5.99 10.33
N GLN A 128 -3.16 -6.56 9.42
CA GLN A 128 -3.36 -6.52 7.96
C GLN A 128 -4.41 -7.48 7.40
N LEU A 129 -5.26 -8.03 8.26
CA LEU A 129 -6.28 -9.04 7.93
C LEU A 129 -7.39 -8.58 6.96
N ILE A 130 -7.31 -7.36 6.44
CA ILE A 130 -8.22 -6.81 5.44
C ILE A 130 -7.36 -6.02 4.43
N LEU A 131 -6.97 -6.67 3.33
CA LEU A 131 -6.55 -6.16 2.00
C LEU A 131 -5.35 -6.93 1.43
N ASP A 132 -5.62 -7.85 0.51
CA ASP A 132 -4.63 -8.49 -0.35
C ASP A 132 -4.14 -7.51 -1.43
N ILE A 133 -2.94 -6.92 -1.29
CA ILE A 133 -2.10 -6.51 -2.43
C ILE A 133 -0.61 -6.56 -2.03
N THR A 134 0.19 -7.27 -2.82
CA THR A 134 1.67 -7.36 -2.73
C THR A 134 2.38 -6.02 -2.99
N MET A 135 3.42 -5.57 -2.23
CA MET A 135 4.58 -4.68 -2.63
C MET A 135 5.67 -4.41 -1.52
N GLU A 136 6.94 -4.08 -1.86
CA GLU A 136 8.14 -3.98 -0.95
C GLU A 136 8.62 -2.56 -0.50
N PHE A 137 9.35 -2.52 0.63
CA PHE A 137 9.60 -1.44 1.62
C PHE A 137 10.62 -0.30 1.29
N LEU A 138 10.41 0.92 1.82
CA LEU A 138 11.44 1.98 2.01
C LEU A 138 11.67 2.29 3.50
N ARG A 139 12.85 2.78 3.92
CA ARG A 139 13.24 3.05 5.34
C ARG A 139 14.01 4.37 5.44
N MET A 140 13.63 5.23 6.39
CA MET A 140 14.38 6.44 6.76
C MET A 140 15.71 6.11 7.44
N LYS A 141 16.76 6.90 7.14
CA LYS A 141 18.04 6.86 7.87
C LYS A 141 17.93 7.59 9.20
N SER A 142 18.45 6.98 10.25
CA SER A 142 18.95 7.70 11.43
C SER A 142 20.34 8.25 11.10
N TRP A 143 20.66 9.42 11.64
CA TRP A 143 21.98 10.06 11.55
C TRP A 143 23.10 9.14 12.04
#